data_AF-A0A7J6QCG0-F1
#
_entry.id   AF-A0A7J6QCG0-F1
#
_cell.length_a   1.000
_cell.length_b   1.000
_cell.length_c   1.000
_cell.angle_alpha   90.00
_cell.angle_beta   90.00
_cell.angle_gamma   90.00
#
_symmetry.space_group_name_H-M   'P 1'
#
loop_
_entity.id
_entity.type
_entity.pdbx_description
1 polymer ?
#
loop_
_entity_poly.entity_id
_entity_poly.type
_entity_poly.pdbx_seq_one_letter_code
_entity_poly.pdbx_strand_id
1 'polypeptide(L)'
;IISQDKDAFIRRYAKTERPLHVIGEDIQRYKRLQMDIQQQEFKVVVDFIDADFTHLMNELIKHCQQWHAKLTELLHQNAKEQLDSLLG
;
A
#
# COMPACT_ATOMS: atom_id res chain seq x y z
N ILE A 1 -12.60 5.20 3.81
CA ILE A 1 -11.16 5.36 3.50
C ILE A 1 -10.92 6.84 3.31
N ILE A 2 -10.27 7.49 4.27
CA ILE A 2 -9.97 8.92 4.14
C ILE A 2 -9.02 9.05 2.94
N SER A 3 -9.38 9.89 1.97
CA SER A 3 -8.53 10.22 0.82
C SER A 3 -7.31 11.01 1.32
N GLN A 4 -6.35 10.30 1.89
CA GLN A 4 -5.05 10.86 2.23
C GLN A 4 -4.23 10.92 0.95
N ASP A 5 -3.69 12.09 0.64
CA ASP A 5 -2.66 12.23 -0.38
C ASP A 5 -1.47 11.34 0.01
N LYS A 6 -1.31 10.25 -0.73
CA LYS A 6 -0.28 9.23 -0.48
C LYS A 6 1.12 9.81 -0.66
N ASP A 7 1.30 10.74 -1.60
CA ASP A 7 2.59 11.39 -1.84
C ASP A 7 2.96 12.32 -0.69
N ALA A 8 2.00 13.10 -0.19
CA ALA A 8 2.20 13.92 1.00
C ALA A 8 2.50 13.08 2.24
N PHE A 9 1.89 11.90 2.36
CA PHE A 9 2.25 10.96 3.42
C PHE A 9 3.67 10.44 3.26
N ILE A 10 4.05 9.93 2.09
CA ILE A 10 5.38 9.34 1.86
C ILE A 10 6.49 10.37 2.08
N ARG A 11 6.30 11.63 1.67
CA ARG A 11 7.23 12.72 1.99
C ARG A 11 7.41 12.94 3.49
N ARG A 12 6.34 12.83 4.29
CA ARG A 12 6.43 12.93 5.75
C ARG A 12 7.03 11.68 6.38
N TYR A 13 6.71 10.53 5.81
CA TYR A 13 7.28 9.26 6.20
C TYR A 13 8.81 9.30 6.01
N ALA A 14 9.32 9.68 4.85
CA ALA A 14 10.76 9.76 4.58
C ALA A 14 11.55 10.68 5.54
N LYS A 15 10.92 11.72 6.11
CA LYS A 15 11.58 12.69 7.02
C LYS A 15 11.91 12.13 8.40
N THR A 16 11.29 11.03 8.80
CA THR A 16 11.55 10.40 10.10
C THR A 16 12.31 9.12 9.87
N GLU A 17 13.52 9.04 10.42
CA GLU A 17 14.29 7.80 10.38
C GLU A 17 13.51 6.69 11.09
N ARG A 18 13.27 5.59 10.38
CA ARG A 18 12.58 4.41 10.89
C ARG A 18 13.48 3.21 10.73
N PRO A 19 13.47 2.27 11.69
CA PRO A 19 14.12 0.99 11.51
C PRO A 19 13.57 0.26 10.27
N LEU A 20 14.43 -0.43 9.54
CA LEU A 20 14.06 -1.16 8.32
C LEU A 20 12.92 -2.17 8.56
N HIS A 21 12.88 -2.81 9.73
CA HIS A 21 11.81 -3.77 10.07
C HIS A 21 10.42 -3.10 10.07
N VAL A 22 10.30 -1.86 10.54
CA VAL A 22 9.04 -1.12 10.57
C VAL A 22 8.54 -0.88 9.15
N ILE A 23 9.42 -0.46 8.25
CA ILE A 23 9.07 -0.22 6.85
C ILE A 23 8.67 -1.54 6.17
N GLY A 24 9.38 -2.63 6.47
CA GLY A 24 9.05 -3.97 6.02
C GLY A 24 7.66 -4.43 6.51
N GLU A 25 7.34 -4.21 7.77
CA GLU A 25 6.02 -4.53 8.35
C GLU A 25 4.89 -3.74 7.69
N ASP A 26 5.10 -2.45 7.41
CA ASP A 26 4.14 -1.60 6.70
C ASP A 26 3.88 -2.11 5.27
N ILE A 27 4.92 -2.54 4.55
CA ILE A 27 4.79 -3.17 3.22
C ILE A 27 3.98 -4.47 3.31
N GLN A 28 4.33 -5.34 4.26
CA GLN A 28 3.62 -6.61 4.45
C GLN A 28 2.16 -6.40 4.85
N ARG A 29 1.86 -5.35 5.61
CA ARG A 29 0.47 -5.00 5.97
C ARG A 29 -0.37 -4.72 4.73
N TYR A 30 0.10 -3.93 3.77
CA TYR A 30 -0.65 -3.66 2.54
C TYR A 30 -0.77 -4.89 1.65
N LYS A 31 0.24 -5.77 1.65
CA LYS A 31 0.18 -7.05 0.94
C LYS A 31 -0.89 -7.98 1.53
N ARG A 32 -0.94 -8.12 2.85
CA ARG A 32 -1.99 -8.90 3.55
C ARG A 32 -3.38 -8.32 3.28
N LEU A 33 -3.55 -7.01 3.44
CA LEU A 33 -4.82 -6.35 3.19
C LEU A 33 -5.31 -6.56 1.76
N GLN A 34 -4.42 -6.51 0.76
CA GLN A 34 -4.77 -6.80 -0.62
C GLN A 34 -5.26 -8.26 -0.78
N MET A 35 -4.57 -9.22 -0.17
CA MET A 35 -4.97 -10.64 -0.22
C MET A 35 -6.34 -10.86 0.42
N ASP A 36 -6.59 -10.25 1.59
CA ASP A 36 -7.87 -10.36 2.29
C ASP A 36 -9.03 -9.83 1.43
N ILE A 37 -8.81 -8.71 0.73
CA ILE A 37 -9.81 -8.10 -0.17
C ILE A 37 -10.06 -8.97 -1.39
N GLN A 38 -9.02 -9.58 -1.97
CA GLN A 38 -9.15 -10.48 -3.12
C GLN A 38 -9.93 -11.76 -2.80
N GLN A 39 -9.95 -12.19 -1.54
CA GLN A 39 -10.68 -13.38 -1.09
C GLN A 39 -12.15 -13.11 -0.77
N GLN A 40 -12.58 -11.85 -0.71
CA GLN A 40 -13.98 -11.50 -0.40
C GLN A 40 -14.88 -11.69 -1.63
N GLU A 41 -16.13 -12.09 -1.39
CA GLU A 41 -17.14 -12.13 -2.44
C GLU A 41 -17.48 -10.71 -2.91
N PHE A 42 -17.49 -10.53 -4.23
CA PHE A 42 -17.74 -9.24 -4.88
C PHE A 42 -19.22 -9.01 -5.18
N LYS A 43 -20.05 -10.05 -5.07
CA LYS A 43 -21.49 -9.99 -5.32
C LYS A 43 -22.23 -10.57 -4.15
N VAL A 44 -23.23 -9.85 -3.66
CA VAL A 44 -24.07 -10.29 -2.55
C VAL A 44 -25.52 -10.24 -3.02
N VAL A 45 -26.23 -11.36 -2.87
CA VAL A 45 -27.65 -11.45 -3.14
C VAL A 45 -28.40 -11.49 -1.81
N VAL A 46 -29.28 -10.52 -1.58
CA VAL A 46 -30.14 -10.45 -0.39
C VAL A 46 -31.59 -10.38 -0.86
N ASP A 47 -32.35 -11.44 -0.63
CA ASP A 47 -33.71 -11.65 -1.14
C ASP A 47 -33.79 -11.45 -2.67
N PHE A 48 -34.24 -10.28 -3.09
CA PHE A 48 -34.42 -9.89 -4.50
C PHE A 48 -33.42 -8.82 -4.95
N ILE A 49 -32.46 -8.45 -4.10
CA ILE A 49 -31.43 -7.45 -4.39
C ILE A 49 -30.13 -8.17 -4.78
N ASP A 50 -29.60 -7.86 -5.95
CA ASP A 50 -28.24 -8.22 -6.37
C ASP A 50 -27.34 -6.97 -6.25
N ALA A 51 -26.37 -7.04 -5.34
CA ALA A 51 -25.41 -5.97 -5.10
C ALA A 51 -24.02 -6.38 -5.62
N ASP A 52 -23.50 -5.64 -6.59
CA ASP A 52 -22.18 -5.83 -7.18
C ASP A 52 -21.17 -4.78 -6.67
N PHE A 53 -20.15 -5.25 -5.96
CA PHE A 53 -19.06 -4.46 -5.38
C PHE A 53 -17.74 -4.59 -6.15
N THR A 54 -17.75 -5.19 -7.34
CA THR A 54 -16.53 -5.43 -8.15
C THR A 54 -15.71 -4.15 -8.33
N HIS A 55 -16.36 -3.03 -8.65
CA HIS A 55 -15.66 -1.76 -8.84
C HIS A 55 -14.98 -1.27 -7.56
N LEU A 56 -15.67 -1.37 -6.42
CA LEU A 56 -15.12 -1.00 -5.12
C LEU A 56 -13.91 -1.88 -4.77
N MET A 57 -14.04 -3.21 -4.92
CA MET A 57 -12.95 -4.15 -4.63
C MET A 57 -11.72 -3.86 -5.49
N ASN A 58 -11.89 -3.56 -6.77
CA ASN A 58 -10.79 -3.18 -7.66
C ASN A 58 -10.09 -1.89 -7.21
N GLU A 59 -10.85 -0.85 -6.84
CA GLU A 59 -10.24 0.40 -6.33
C GLU A 59 -9.52 0.20 -4.99
N LEU A 60 -10.00 -0.70 -4.13
CA LEU A 60 -9.32 -1.07 -2.89
C LEU A 60 -8.01 -1.82 -3.13
N ILE A 61 -8.01 -2.78 -4.06
CA ILE A 61 -6.79 -3.51 -4.47
C ILE A 61 -5.76 -2.52 -5.02
N LYS A 62 -6.18 -1.64 -5.93
CA LYS A 62 -5.34 -0.58 -6.49
C LYS A 62 -4.79 0.35 -5.41
N HIS A 63 -5.61 0.68 -4.40
CA HIS A 63 -5.17 1.47 -3.25
C HIS A 63 -4.02 0.78 -2.49
N CYS A 64 -4.13 -0.53 -2.24
CA CYS A 64 -3.08 -1.31 -1.58
C CYS A 64 -1.80 -1.38 -2.43
N GLN A 65 -1.94 -1.63 -3.73
CA GLN A 65 -0.82 -1.67 -4.68
C GLN A 65 -0.05 -0.34 -4.73
N GLN A 66 -0.76 0.80 -4.73
CA GLN A 66 -0.13 2.11 -4.73
C GLN A 66 0.69 2.36 -3.44
N TRP A 67 0.18 1.96 -2.29
CA TRP A 67 0.93 2.07 -1.03
C TRP A 67 2.16 1.17 -1.01
N HIS A 68 2.00 -0.09 -1.41
CA HIS A 68 3.09 -1.04 -1.52
C HIS A 68 4.20 -0.51 -2.44
N ALA A 69 3.83 -0.02 -3.63
CA ALA A 69 4.76 0.53 -4.61
C ALA A 69 5.54 1.73 -4.04
N LYS A 70 4.85 2.72 -3.45
CA LYS A 70 5.50 3.92 -2.91
C LYS A 70 6.44 3.62 -1.74
N LEU A 71 6.08 2.70 -0.85
CA LEU A 71 6.95 2.29 0.25
C LEU A 71 8.19 1.53 -0.24
N THR A 72 8.02 0.66 -1.23
CA THR A 72 9.12 -0.10 -1.84
C THR A 72 10.07 0.83 -2.61
N GLU A 73 9.52 1.81 -3.33
CA GLU A 73 10.29 2.82 -4.04
C GLU A 73 11.11 3.69 -3.07
N LEU A 74 10.52 4.10 -1.94
CA LEU A 74 11.25 4.82 -0.89
C LEU A 74 12.42 3.99 -0.35
N LEU A 75 12.22 2.70 -0.08
CA LEU A 75 13.31 1.81 0.35
C LEU A 75 14.41 1.71 -0.69
N HIS A 76 14.05 1.59 -1.97
CA HIS A 76 15.01 1.53 -3.06
C HIS A 76 15.84 2.83 -3.15
N GLN A 77 15.19 4.00 -3.04
CA GLN A 77 15.86 5.30 -3.05
C GLN A 77 16.83 5.42 -1.87
N ASN A 78 16.40 5.09 -0.65
CA ASN A 78 17.27 5.13 0.53
C ASN A 78 18.49 4.20 0.40
N ALA A 79 18.28 2.98 -0.09
CA ALA A 79 19.37 2.02 -0.29
C ALA A 79 20.36 2.51 -1.37
N LYS A 80 19.85 3.12 -2.43
CA LYS A 80 20.68 3.72 -3.48
C LYS A 80 21.50 4.90 -2.96
N GLU A 81 20.88 5.81 -2.21
CA GLU A 81 21.58 6.95 -1.61
C GLU A 81 22.70 6.50 -0.65
N GLN A 82 22.44 5.50 0.18
CA GLN A 82 23.45 4.89 1.05
C GLN A 82 24.60 4.28 0.24
N LEU A 83 24.29 3.52 -0.81
CA LEU A 83 25.32 2.93 -1.68
C LEU A 83 26.15 4.01 -2.37
N ASP A 84 25.51 5.04 -2.93
CA ASP A 84 26.19 6.14 -3.61
C ASP A 84 27.11 6.90 -2.63
N SER A 85 26.69 7.07 -1.38
CA SER A 85 27.53 7.69 -0.33
C SER A 85 28.76 6.87 0.09
N LEU A 86 28.75 5.55 -0.14
CA LEU A 86 29.89 4.67 0.15
C LEU A 86 30.88 4.61 -1.02
N LEU A 87 30.42 4.93 -2.23
CA LEU A 87 31.20 4.89 -3.47
C LEU A 87 31.82 6.24 -3.85
N GLY A 88 31.35 7.34 -3.23
CA GLY A 88 31.93 8.69 -3.36
C GLY A 88 33.02 8.98 -2.34
#